data_AF-A0A962CS62-F1
#
_entry.id   AF-A0A962CS62-F1
#
_cell.length_a   1.000
_cell.length_b   1.000
_cell.length_c   1.000
_cell.angle_alpha   90.00
_cell.angle_beta   90.00
_cell.angle_gamma   90.00
#
_symmetry.space_group_name_H-M   'P 1'
#
loop_
_entity.id
_entity.type
_entity.pdbx_description
1 polymer ?
#
loop_
_entity_poly.entity_id
_entity_poly.type
_entity_poly.pdbx_seq_one_letter_code
_entity_poly.pdbx_strand_id
1 'polypeptide(L)'
;MITIGPGNAFWSAFGHTALAINDRVYGFGYFSFEDEGLLQAFINNQMYYDIGISDFSDELAMAEWQNRTFTVQNLDFSAEQVQQIEDYLEWHSLPENQSYRYDYFINNCATKIRDIVDNAWEGRLKAEYSKLTQDSYFTQTFPAKNQALMNFGIVLGYGWPAYENRTAWELMAFPVFFQEKLTAMSSDLVTSTTTVFQSDYKNSIYSWMNSHWFLWCYVVVLFLSLSFKKSRKLGSGFIYASQVILGALILYFWFFSGYDITKWNFNVLLFSPLTLLLLFSNQFKWLLMASYLGWVVVAIMLQAWYFFPIALLHLYGLKQMPKVSN
;
A
#
# COMPACT_ATOMS: atom_id res chain seq x y z
N MET A 1 17.52 15.19 -7.48
CA MET A 1 16.54 14.13 -7.14
C MET A 1 15.58 13.93 -8.28
N ILE A 2 15.29 12.69 -8.63
CA ILE A 2 14.32 12.30 -9.66
C ILE A 2 13.07 11.78 -8.96
N THR A 3 11.90 12.12 -9.48
CA THR A 3 10.62 11.50 -9.13
C THR A 3 9.94 11.02 -10.39
N ILE A 4 9.65 9.71 -10.43
CA ILE A 4 8.86 9.09 -11.47
C ILE A 4 7.46 8.85 -10.91
N GLY A 5 6.44 9.45 -11.53
CA GLY A 5 5.06 9.39 -11.08
C GLY A 5 4.47 7.97 -11.07
N PRO A 6 3.24 7.79 -10.55
CA PRO A 6 2.55 6.50 -10.51
C PRO A 6 2.48 5.78 -11.87
N GLY A 7 2.63 4.45 -11.84
CA GLY A 7 2.50 3.55 -13.00
C GLY A 7 1.31 2.58 -12.91
N ASN A 8 1.10 1.80 -13.98
CA ASN A 8 0.01 0.82 -14.06
C ASN A 8 0.32 -0.53 -13.39
N ALA A 9 1.58 -0.84 -13.10
CA ALA A 9 1.94 -2.07 -12.41
C ALA A 9 1.80 -1.89 -10.89
N PHE A 10 1.52 -2.97 -10.15
CA PHE A 10 1.27 -2.86 -8.71
C PHE A 10 2.50 -2.32 -7.95
N TRP A 11 3.71 -2.69 -8.36
CA TRP A 11 4.96 -2.24 -7.74
C TRP A 11 5.33 -0.79 -8.07
N SER A 12 4.72 -0.18 -9.09
CA SER A 12 4.95 1.21 -9.48
C SER A 12 3.75 2.13 -9.20
N ALA A 13 2.71 1.61 -8.54
CA ALA A 13 1.43 2.29 -8.36
C ALA A 13 1.51 3.60 -7.57
N PHE A 14 2.59 3.82 -6.82
CA PHE A 14 2.80 5.03 -6.01
C PHE A 14 4.04 5.84 -6.42
N GLY A 15 4.65 5.47 -7.56
CA GLY A 15 5.81 6.14 -8.11
C GLY A 15 7.14 5.54 -7.66
N HIS A 16 8.22 6.25 -7.99
CA HIS A 16 9.58 5.91 -7.60
C HIS A 16 10.40 7.20 -7.43
N THR A 17 11.45 7.17 -6.62
CA THR A 17 12.40 8.28 -6.50
C THR A 17 13.84 7.77 -6.40
N ALA A 18 14.75 8.56 -6.95
CA ALA A 18 16.17 8.26 -7.06
C ALA A 18 17.00 9.54 -6.97
N LEU A 19 18.32 9.39 -6.77
CA LEU A 19 19.28 10.50 -6.84
C LEU A 19 20.11 10.39 -8.11
N ALA A 20 20.23 11.49 -8.85
CA ALA A 20 21.17 11.60 -9.95
C ALA A 20 22.36 12.44 -9.50
N ILE A 21 23.58 11.94 -9.74
CA ILE A 21 24.84 12.66 -9.56
C ILE A 21 25.59 12.52 -10.88
N ASN A 22 25.80 13.65 -11.56
CA ASN A 22 26.20 13.66 -12.98
C ASN A 22 25.22 12.83 -13.83
N ASP A 23 25.72 11.89 -14.63
CA ASP A 23 24.89 11.02 -15.48
C ASP A 23 24.42 9.73 -14.78
N ARG A 24 24.93 9.43 -13.58
CA ARG A 24 24.60 8.22 -12.80
C ARG A 24 23.38 8.45 -11.93
N VAL A 25 22.42 7.53 -11.99
CA VAL A 25 21.22 7.49 -11.17
C VAL A 25 21.29 6.33 -10.19
N TYR A 26 21.06 6.64 -8.92
CA TYR A 26 21.03 5.69 -7.82
C TYR A 26 19.60 5.60 -7.29
N GLY A 27 18.96 4.45 -7.50
CA GLY A 27 17.64 4.14 -6.97
C GLY A 27 17.71 3.02 -5.94
N PHE A 28 16.82 3.02 -4.96
CA PHE A 28 16.66 1.89 -4.05
C PHE A 28 15.36 1.17 -4.36
N GLY A 29 15.32 -0.14 -4.12
CA GLY A 29 14.08 -0.89 -4.16
C GLY A 29 13.89 -1.74 -5.41
N TYR A 30 14.99 -2.18 -5.99
CA TYR A 30 15.00 -3.15 -7.09
C TYR A 30 14.92 -4.58 -6.51
N PHE A 31 14.20 -5.46 -7.18
CA PHE A 31 14.03 -6.87 -6.80
C PHE A 31 13.91 -7.71 -8.07
N SER A 32 14.15 -9.03 -7.98
CA SER A 32 13.96 -9.94 -9.10
C SER A 32 12.75 -10.85 -8.89
N PHE A 33 11.96 -11.08 -9.94
CA PHE A 33 10.92 -12.10 -9.91
C PHE A 33 11.49 -13.54 -9.91
N GLU A 34 12.78 -13.67 -10.23
CA GLU A 34 13.49 -14.94 -10.27
C GLU A 34 14.07 -15.33 -8.90
N ASP A 35 13.99 -14.44 -7.90
CA ASP A 35 14.50 -14.72 -6.56
C ASP A 35 13.78 -15.93 -5.94
N GLU A 36 14.56 -16.90 -5.49
CA GLU A 36 14.03 -18.12 -4.87
C GLU A 36 13.21 -17.76 -3.62
N GLY A 37 11.98 -18.27 -3.57
CA GLY A 37 11.11 -18.04 -2.41
C GLY A 37 10.50 -16.63 -2.31
N LEU A 38 10.59 -15.80 -3.36
CA LEU A 38 10.03 -14.43 -3.39
C LEU A 38 8.61 -14.35 -2.83
N LEU A 39 7.71 -15.24 -3.23
CA LEU A 39 6.33 -15.25 -2.75
C LEU A 39 6.24 -15.51 -1.24
N GLN A 40 7.05 -16.42 -0.71
CA GLN A 40 7.08 -16.74 0.72
C GLN A 40 7.69 -15.60 1.53
N ALA A 41 8.77 -15.00 1.02
CA ALA A 41 9.36 -13.80 1.60
C ALA A 41 8.35 -12.65 1.61
N PHE A 42 7.61 -12.44 0.52
CA PHE A 42 6.55 -11.43 0.45
C PHE A 42 5.46 -11.70 1.47
N ILE A 43 4.91 -12.91 1.53
CA ILE A 43 3.86 -13.27 2.49
C ILE A 43 4.31 -13.08 3.95
N ASN A 44 5.61 -13.21 4.24
CA ASN A 44 6.18 -13.06 5.59
C ASN A 44 6.82 -11.69 5.83
N ASN A 45 6.58 -10.71 4.95
CA ASN A 45 7.24 -9.43 4.91
C ASN A 45 8.76 -9.51 4.71
N GLN A 46 9.45 -10.66 4.65
CA GLN A 46 10.91 -10.84 4.68
C GLN A 46 11.67 -10.47 3.38
N MET A 47 11.19 -9.48 2.63
CA MET A 47 11.79 -9.06 1.37
C MET A 47 13.13 -8.34 1.59
N TYR A 48 14.09 -8.63 0.71
CA TYR A 48 15.35 -7.90 0.55
C TYR A 48 15.38 -7.32 -0.85
N TYR A 49 15.54 -6.00 -0.95
CA TYR A 49 15.64 -5.29 -2.22
C TYR A 49 17.04 -4.68 -2.32
N ASP A 50 17.47 -4.41 -3.54
CA ASP A 50 18.78 -3.86 -3.84
C ASP A 50 18.71 -2.37 -4.19
N ILE A 51 19.84 -1.69 -4.03
CA ILE A 51 20.14 -0.47 -4.77
C ILE A 51 20.45 -0.83 -6.23
N GLY A 52 20.02 0.02 -7.16
CA GLY A 52 20.33 -0.09 -8.58
C GLY A 52 21.01 1.18 -9.07
N ILE A 53 21.95 1.01 -10.00
CA ILE A 53 22.60 2.09 -10.73
C ILE A 53 22.15 2.02 -12.18
N SER A 54 21.71 3.15 -12.72
CA SER A 54 21.32 3.32 -14.11
C SER A 54 21.80 4.67 -14.65
N ASP A 55 21.65 4.89 -15.94
CA ASP A 55 21.94 6.17 -16.57
C ASP A 55 20.67 7.04 -16.61
N PHE A 56 20.82 8.37 -16.50
CA PHE A 56 19.69 9.30 -16.54
C PHE A 56 18.83 9.13 -17.80
N SER A 57 19.46 8.90 -18.95
CA SER A 57 18.76 8.69 -20.23
C SER A 57 17.89 7.43 -20.22
N ASP A 58 18.34 6.38 -19.54
CA ASP A 58 17.63 5.10 -19.49
C ASP A 58 16.40 5.20 -18.58
N GLU A 59 16.54 5.87 -17.43
CA GLU A 59 15.41 6.15 -16.52
C GLU A 59 14.36 7.04 -17.20
N LEU A 60 14.80 8.07 -17.93
CA LEU A 60 13.89 8.94 -18.69
C LEU A 60 13.19 8.14 -19.80
N ALA A 61 13.92 7.37 -20.61
CA ALA A 61 13.35 6.56 -21.68
C ALA A 61 12.36 5.51 -21.14
N MET A 62 12.66 4.91 -19.98
CA MET A 62 11.75 3.99 -19.30
C MET A 62 10.48 4.70 -18.83
N ALA A 63 10.59 5.89 -18.24
CA ALA A 63 9.45 6.69 -17.81
C ALA A 63 8.56 7.13 -19.00
N GLU A 64 9.16 7.51 -20.13
CA GLU A 64 8.44 7.82 -21.37
C GLU A 64 7.71 6.59 -21.91
N TRP A 65 8.40 5.44 -21.99
CA TRP A 65 7.81 4.18 -22.45
C TRP A 65 6.65 3.72 -21.56
N GLN A 66 6.79 3.87 -20.24
CA GLN A 66 5.72 3.57 -19.28
C GLN A 66 4.67 4.69 -19.20
N ASN A 67 4.91 5.82 -19.87
CA ASN A 67 4.09 7.03 -19.85
C ASN A 67 3.81 7.56 -18.44
N ARG A 68 4.88 7.74 -17.65
CA ARG A 68 4.85 8.21 -16.27
C ARG A 68 5.56 9.56 -16.20
N THR A 69 4.94 10.56 -15.55
CA THR A 69 5.56 11.88 -15.37
C THR A 69 6.94 11.75 -14.74
N PHE A 70 7.94 12.39 -15.33
CA PHE A 70 9.32 12.40 -14.86
C PHE A 70 9.68 13.83 -14.44
N THR A 71 9.92 14.03 -13.15
CA THR A 71 10.26 15.32 -12.56
C THR A 71 11.64 15.28 -11.93
N VAL A 72 12.42 16.33 -12.14
CA VAL A 72 13.73 16.54 -11.54
C VAL A 72 13.68 17.73 -10.60
N GLN A 73 14.16 17.53 -9.37
CA GLN A 73 14.44 18.60 -8.40
C GLN A 73 15.95 18.72 -8.21
N ASN A 74 16.51 19.87 -8.56
CA ASN A 74 17.92 20.18 -8.30
C ASN A 74 18.08 20.60 -6.84
N LEU A 75 18.93 19.87 -6.11
CA LEU A 75 19.17 20.10 -4.69
C LEU A 75 20.47 20.90 -4.53
N ASP A 76 20.44 21.98 -3.73
CA ASP A 76 21.58 22.87 -3.47
C ASP A 76 22.46 22.31 -2.36
N PHE A 77 23.32 21.37 -2.74
CA PHE A 77 24.34 20.81 -1.85
C PHE A 77 25.73 21.31 -2.27
N SER A 78 26.57 21.60 -1.28
CA SER A 78 27.99 21.86 -1.49
C SER A 78 28.70 20.64 -2.11
N ALA A 79 29.87 20.86 -2.71
CA ALA A 79 30.66 19.77 -3.30
C ALA A 79 31.02 18.71 -2.25
N GLU A 80 31.30 19.13 -1.01
CA GLU A 80 31.58 18.24 0.11
C GLU A 80 30.37 17.37 0.48
N GLN A 81 29.17 17.96 0.52
CA GLN A 81 27.92 17.20 0.77
C GLN A 81 27.61 16.22 -0.37
N VAL A 82 27.81 16.63 -1.62
CA VAL A 82 27.62 15.75 -2.79
C VAL A 82 28.58 14.57 -2.73
N GLN A 83 29.86 14.79 -2.41
CA GLN A 83 30.85 13.71 -2.28
C GLN A 83 30.46 12.72 -1.17
N GLN A 84 29.99 13.21 -0.01
CA GLN A 84 29.52 12.34 1.07
C GLN A 84 28.32 11.48 0.66
N ILE A 85 27.39 12.05 -0.10
CA ILE A 85 26.26 11.30 -0.66
C ILE A 85 26.75 10.25 -1.66
N GLU A 86 27.65 10.62 -2.57
CA GLU A 86 28.19 9.72 -3.59
C GLU A 86 28.96 8.55 -2.94
N ASP A 87 29.84 8.82 -1.97
CA ASP A 87 30.58 7.79 -1.23
C ASP A 87 29.62 6.80 -0.53
N TYR A 88 28.54 7.31 0.05
CA TYR A 88 27.51 6.48 0.68
C TYR A 88 26.79 5.58 -0.34
N LEU A 89 26.43 6.14 -1.51
CA LEU A 89 25.74 5.41 -2.57
C LEU A 89 26.65 4.37 -3.23
N GLU A 90 27.91 4.69 -3.49
CA GLU A 90 28.91 3.77 -4.05
C GLU A 90 29.22 2.64 -3.06
N TRP A 91 29.36 2.93 -1.76
CA TRP A 91 29.52 1.88 -0.74
C TRP A 91 28.31 0.94 -0.71
N HIS A 92 27.09 1.47 -0.80
CA HIS A 92 25.88 0.65 -0.90
C HIS A 92 25.79 -0.08 -2.23
N SER A 93 26.47 0.34 -3.29
CA SER A 93 26.44 -0.33 -4.59
C SER A 93 27.37 -1.55 -4.67
N LEU A 94 28.16 -1.81 -3.63
CA LEU A 94 28.97 -3.01 -3.53
C LEU A 94 28.09 -4.26 -3.31
N PRO A 95 28.41 -5.43 -3.91
CA PRO A 95 27.61 -6.65 -3.77
C PRO A 95 27.30 -7.06 -2.34
N GLU A 96 28.22 -6.79 -1.40
CA GLU A 96 28.05 -7.08 0.03
C GLU A 96 27.11 -6.12 0.78
N ASN A 97 26.80 -4.94 0.20
CA ASN A 97 26.05 -3.86 0.85
C ASN A 97 24.77 -3.45 0.10
N GLN A 98 24.57 -3.93 -1.13
CA GLN A 98 23.45 -3.53 -1.99
C GLN A 98 22.08 -3.91 -1.45
N SER A 99 21.99 -5.05 -0.78
CA SER A 99 20.72 -5.59 -0.30
C SER A 99 20.32 -5.01 1.04
N TYR A 100 19.05 -4.63 1.16
CA TYR A 100 18.48 -4.15 2.41
C TYR A 100 17.08 -4.69 2.64
N ARG A 101 16.71 -4.82 3.92
CA ARG A 101 15.40 -5.31 4.35
C ARG A 101 14.29 -4.34 3.91
N TYR A 102 13.50 -4.71 2.92
CA TYR A 102 12.47 -3.83 2.36
C TYR A 102 11.20 -3.81 3.22
N ASP A 103 10.72 -2.62 3.54
CA ASP A 103 9.35 -2.40 4.03
C ASP A 103 8.72 -1.23 3.25
N TYR A 104 7.52 -1.45 2.76
CA TYR A 104 6.84 -0.50 1.90
C TYR A 104 6.64 0.89 2.54
N PHE A 105 6.48 1.00 3.86
CA PHE A 105 6.18 2.28 4.52
C PHE A 105 7.36 2.90 5.27
N ILE A 106 8.31 2.09 5.70
CA ILE A 106 9.41 2.56 6.58
C ILE A 106 10.80 2.33 6.01
N ASN A 107 10.97 1.48 4.99
CA ASN A 107 12.28 1.21 4.39
C ASN A 107 12.14 0.87 2.89
N ASN A 108 11.86 1.90 2.10
CA ASN A 108 11.65 1.86 0.65
C ASN A 108 12.52 2.91 -0.09
N CYS A 109 12.35 3.00 -1.42
CA CYS A 109 13.03 3.99 -2.27
C CYS A 109 13.01 5.42 -1.71
N ALA A 110 11.83 5.93 -1.39
CA ALA A 110 11.65 7.29 -0.92
C ALA A 110 12.20 7.52 0.49
N THR A 111 12.01 6.59 1.43
CA THR A 111 12.58 6.73 2.77
C THR A 111 14.12 6.70 2.75
N LYS A 112 14.73 5.88 1.87
CA LYS A 112 16.18 5.83 1.71
C LYS A 112 16.71 7.17 1.19
N ILE A 113 16.11 7.70 0.11
CA ILE A 113 16.51 9.00 -0.44
C ILE A 113 16.21 10.14 0.54
N ARG A 114 15.07 10.11 1.23
CA ARG A 114 14.70 11.08 2.29
C ARG A 114 15.76 11.12 3.37
N ASP A 115 16.20 9.98 3.88
CA ASP A 115 17.18 9.91 4.96
C ASP A 115 18.56 10.40 4.48
N ILE A 116 18.95 10.09 3.23
CA ILE A 116 20.19 10.63 2.61
C ILE A 116 20.12 12.16 2.52
N VAL A 117 19.02 12.71 2.01
CA VAL A 117 18.80 14.15 1.87
C VAL A 117 18.77 14.85 3.23
N ASP A 118 18.08 14.28 4.22
CA ASP A 118 18.02 14.82 5.59
C ASP A 118 19.39 14.82 6.26
N ASN A 119 20.16 13.74 6.13
CA ASN A 119 21.52 13.66 6.68
C ASN A 119 22.46 14.69 6.04
N ALA A 120 22.43 14.81 4.71
CA ALA A 120 23.21 15.83 4.00
C ALA A 120 22.79 17.25 4.40
N TRP A 121 21.54 17.43 4.79
CA TRP A 121 20.98 18.70 5.24
C TRP A 121 20.85 18.83 6.77
N GLU A 122 21.73 18.15 7.51
CA GLU A 122 21.91 18.31 8.95
C GLU A 122 20.63 18.08 9.79
N GLY A 123 19.73 17.20 9.34
CA GLY A 123 18.49 16.85 10.05
C GLY A 123 17.36 17.89 9.95
N ARG A 124 17.52 18.93 9.13
CA ARG A 124 16.55 20.03 9.02
C ARG A 124 15.21 19.55 8.46
N LEU A 125 15.24 18.65 7.48
CA LEU A 125 14.03 18.11 6.85
C LEU A 125 13.16 17.38 7.88
N LYS A 126 13.77 16.54 8.71
CA LYS A 126 13.07 15.85 9.79
C LYS A 126 12.57 16.82 10.86
N ALA A 127 13.38 17.80 11.26
CA ALA A 127 13.00 18.78 12.28
C ALA A 127 11.72 19.55 11.88
N GLU A 128 11.58 19.90 10.61
CA GLU A 128 10.40 20.59 10.07
C GLU A 128 9.16 19.69 10.04
N TYR A 129 9.32 18.44 9.58
CA TYR A 129 8.18 17.56 9.27
C TYR A 129 7.87 16.48 10.31
N SER A 130 8.35 16.64 11.54
CA SER A 130 8.12 15.70 12.66
C SER A 130 6.77 15.86 13.37
N LYS A 131 5.95 16.86 13.02
CA LYS A 131 4.62 17.04 13.64
C LYS A 131 3.57 16.15 12.97
N LEU A 132 2.66 15.60 13.77
CA LEU A 132 1.54 14.81 13.27
C LEU A 132 0.64 15.65 12.35
N THR A 133 0.25 15.03 11.25
CA THR A 133 -0.73 15.58 10.30
C THR A 133 -2.12 14.97 10.53
N GLN A 134 -3.06 15.26 9.65
CA GLN A 134 -4.35 14.54 9.58
C GLN A 134 -4.33 13.41 8.54
N ASP A 135 -3.21 13.22 7.84
CA ASP A 135 -3.05 12.15 6.86
C ASP A 135 -2.54 10.87 7.50
N SER A 136 -2.82 9.74 6.85
CA SER A 136 -2.39 8.41 7.26
C SER A 136 -1.85 7.65 6.05
N TYR A 137 -1.25 6.47 6.27
CA TYR A 137 -0.88 5.60 5.15
C TYR A 137 -2.09 5.21 4.30
N PHE A 138 -3.26 5.06 4.90
CA PHE A 138 -4.51 4.79 4.20
C PHE A 138 -4.89 5.95 3.26
N THR A 139 -4.83 7.21 3.70
CA THR A 139 -5.20 8.35 2.84
C THR A 139 -4.25 8.54 1.66
N GLN A 140 -3.00 8.10 1.79
CA GLN A 140 -2.02 8.16 0.70
C GLN A 140 -2.08 6.96 -0.27
N THR A 141 -2.64 5.82 0.16
CA THR A 141 -2.64 4.58 -0.64
C THR A 141 -3.99 4.22 -1.23
N PHE A 142 -5.09 4.73 -0.66
CA PHE A 142 -6.43 4.34 -1.04
C PHE A 142 -7.32 5.53 -1.45
N PRO A 143 -8.06 5.43 -2.57
CA PRO A 143 -7.99 4.36 -3.57
C PRO A 143 -6.79 4.58 -4.50
N ALA A 144 -6.02 3.53 -4.72
CA ALA A 144 -5.05 3.51 -5.81
C ALA A 144 -5.79 3.54 -7.16
N LYS A 145 -5.38 4.48 -8.02
CA LYS A 145 -6.11 4.77 -9.26
C LYS A 145 -6.11 3.56 -10.19
N ASN A 146 -7.31 3.08 -10.54
CA ASN A 146 -7.53 2.01 -11.51
C ASN A 146 -6.91 0.64 -11.13
N GLN A 147 -6.63 0.43 -9.84
CA GLN A 147 -6.00 -0.79 -9.32
C GLN A 147 -6.98 -1.62 -8.48
N ALA A 148 -8.06 -2.15 -9.07
CA ALA A 148 -9.14 -2.77 -8.28
C ALA A 148 -8.72 -3.93 -7.38
N LEU A 149 -7.87 -4.84 -7.86
CA LEU A 149 -7.41 -5.97 -7.06
C LEU A 149 -6.51 -5.50 -5.90
N MET A 150 -5.61 -4.56 -6.17
CA MET A 150 -4.75 -3.98 -5.15
C MET A 150 -5.56 -3.22 -4.10
N ASN A 151 -6.55 -2.43 -4.53
CA ASN A 151 -7.47 -1.73 -3.62
C ASN A 151 -8.20 -2.71 -2.72
N PHE A 152 -8.73 -3.81 -3.28
CA PHE A 152 -9.36 -4.86 -2.48
C PHE A 152 -8.38 -5.47 -1.46
N GLY A 153 -7.15 -5.77 -1.88
CA GLY A 153 -6.09 -6.27 -1.00
C GLY A 153 -5.71 -5.28 0.12
N ILE A 154 -5.58 -3.99 -0.22
CA ILE A 154 -5.30 -2.90 0.73
C ILE A 154 -6.41 -2.82 1.78
N VAL A 155 -7.67 -2.67 1.37
CA VAL A 155 -8.76 -2.53 2.35
C VAL A 155 -9.01 -3.79 3.15
N LEU A 156 -8.69 -4.98 2.61
CA LEU A 156 -8.79 -6.24 3.33
C LEU A 156 -7.64 -6.40 4.35
N GLY A 157 -6.41 -6.09 3.95
CA GLY A 157 -5.19 -6.36 4.70
C GLY A 157 -4.84 -5.30 5.74
N TYR A 158 -5.25 -4.04 5.54
CA TYR A 158 -4.91 -2.95 6.46
C TYR A 158 -5.55 -3.13 7.82
N GLY A 159 -4.72 -3.02 8.85
CA GLY A 159 -5.14 -2.92 10.23
C GLY A 159 -5.03 -1.49 10.77
N TRP A 160 -5.18 -1.36 12.08
CA TRP A 160 -5.19 -0.06 12.76
C TRP A 160 -4.02 0.87 12.37
N PRO A 161 -2.76 0.40 12.28
CA PRO A 161 -1.62 1.27 11.97
C PRO A 161 -1.70 2.00 10.62
N ALA A 162 -2.50 1.48 9.67
CA ALA A 162 -2.70 2.15 8.39
C ALA A 162 -3.55 3.42 8.49
N TYR A 163 -4.43 3.49 9.49
CA TYR A 163 -5.36 4.59 9.71
C TYR A 163 -4.87 5.62 10.73
N GLU A 164 -3.76 5.32 11.44
CA GLU A 164 -3.15 6.26 12.36
C GLU A 164 -2.62 7.49 11.62
N ASN A 165 -2.84 8.66 12.20
CA ASN A 165 -2.26 9.90 11.72
C ASN A 165 -0.73 9.79 11.71
N ARG A 166 -0.12 10.24 10.62
CA ARG A 166 1.33 10.21 10.40
C ARG A 166 1.91 11.61 10.35
N THR A 167 3.18 11.71 10.66
CA THR A 167 3.97 12.91 10.40
C THR A 167 4.22 13.04 8.90
N ALA A 168 4.47 14.26 8.41
CA ALA A 168 4.86 14.43 7.01
C ALA A 168 6.20 13.72 6.72
N TRP A 169 7.10 13.61 7.70
CA TRP A 169 8.31 12.79 7.62
C TRP A 169 8.02 11.33 7.30
N GLU A 170 7.08 10.70 8.02
CA GLU A 170 6.66 9.31 7.75
C GLU A 170 5.99 9.16 6.38
N LEU A 171 5.23 10.16 5.94
CA LEU A 171 4.53 10.16 4.64
C LEU A 171 5.45 10.44 3.46
N MET A 172 6.67 10.93 3.67
CA MET A 172 7.74 10.94 2.65
C MET A 172 8.20 9.52 2.24
N ALA A 173 7.52 8.47 2.73
CA ALA A 173 7.56 7.14 2.12
C ALA A 173 6.93 7.10 0.72
N PHE A 174 6.14 8.10 0.33
CA PHE A 174 5.54 8.21 -1.01
C PHE A 174 6.31 9.22 -1.88
N PRO A 175 6.86 8.81 -3.04
CA PRO A 175 7.69 9.65 -3.90
C PRO A 175 7.11 11.02 -4.26
N VAL A 176 5.84 11.08 -4.66
CA VAL A 176 5.19 12.33 -5.04
C VAL A 176 4.98 13.24 -3.83
N PHE A 177 4.56 12.68 -2.68
CA PHE A 177 4.42 13.44 -1.44
C PHE A 177 5.77 14.01 -0.99
N PHE A 178 6.85 13.22 -1.10
CA PHE A 178 8.20 13.68 -0.77
C PHE A 178 8.65 14.85 -1.67
N GLN A 179 8.44 14.74 -2.98
CA GLN A 179 8.71 15.82 -3.94
C GLN A 179 7.95 17.11 -3.58
N GLU A 180 6.66 17.00 -3.24
CA GLU A 180 5.82 18.13 -2.85
C GLU A 180 6.33 18.81 -1.58
N LYS A 181 6.72 18.03 -0.56
CA LYS A 181 7.26 18.58 0.68
C LYS A 181 8.62 19.24 0.48
N LEU A 182 9.52 18.67 -0.31
CA LEU A 182 10.77 19.35 -0.65
C LEU A 182 10.53 20.68 -1.37
N THR A 183 9.59 20.72 -2.32
CA THR A 183 9.22 21.96 -3.02
C THR A 183 8.67 23.03 -2.06
N ALA A 184 7.93 22.61 -1.03
CA ALA A 184 7.29 23.53 -0.09
C ALA A 184 8.23 24.07 1.00
N MET A 185 9.34 23.39 1.30
CA MET A 185 10.11 23.64 2.52
C MET A 185 11.00 24.90 2.46
N SER A 186 11.65 25.20 1.34
CA SER A 186 12.25 26.51 1.05
C SER A 186 12.94 26.52 -0.33
N SER A 187 13.20 27.72 -0.85
CA SER A 187 14.05 27.95 -2.03
C SER A 187 15.50 27.53 -1.85
N ASP A 188 15.95 27.27 -0.62
CA ASP A 188 17.37 27.16 -0.30
C ASP A 188 17.89 25.74 -0.48
N LEU A 189 17.01 24.72 -0.42
CA LEU A 189 17.40 23.35 -0.75
C LEU A 189 17.05 23.02 -2.20
N VAL A 190 15.88 23.44 -2.71
CA VAL A 190 15.46 23.12 -4.07
C VAL A 190 15.65 24.34 -4.97
N THR A 191 16.70 24.34 -5.79
CA THR A 191 17.03 25.46 -6.69
C THR A 191 16.12 25.52 -7.90
N SER A 192 15.73 24.35 -8.43
CA SER A 192 14.74 24.28 -9.50
C SER A 192 13.98 22.95 -9.49
N THR A 193 12.75 22.98 -9.97
CA THR A 193 11.94 21.80 -10.26
C THR A 193 11.56 21.83 -11.74
N THR A 194 11.84 20.78 -12.48
CA THR A 194 11.56 20.67 -13.91
C THR A 194 10.89 19.35 -14.21
N THR A 195 9.70 19.40 -14.82
CA THR A 195 9.07 18.21 -15.39
C THR A 195 9.66 17.99 -16.78
N VAL A 196 10.55 17.00 -16.90
CA VAL A 196 11.25 16.66 -18.14
C VAL A 196 10.30 15.96 -19.11
N PHE A 197 9.46 15.07 -18.58
CA PHE A 197 8.40 14.41 -19.32
C PHE A 197 7.09 14.48 -18.54
N GLN A 198 6.03 14.92 -19.20
CA GLN A 198 4.69 14.96 -18.63
C GLN A 198 3.84 13.85 -19.25
N SER A 199 3.33 12.94 -18.43
CA SER A 199 2.43 11.89 -18.89
C SER A 199 1.20 12.47 -19.57
N ASP A 200 0.84 11.92 -20.73
CA ASP A 200 -0.40 12.22 -21.47
C ASP A 200 -1.53 11.23 -21.14
N TYR A 201 -1.27 10.28 -20.23
CA TYR A 201 -2.11 9.13 -19.99
C TYR A 201 -3.43 9.52 -19.29
N LYS A 202 -4.56 9.32 -19.99
CA LYS A 202 -5.92 9.56 -19.45
C LYS A 202 -6.29 8.69 -18.24
N ASN A 203 -5.56 7.61 -17.93
CA ASN A 203 -5.73 6.88 -16.66
C ASN A 203 -5.26 7.68 -15.43
N SER A 204 -4.71 8.89 -15.61
CA SER A 204 -4.60 9.89 -14.53
C SER A 204 -5.97 10.33 -14.00
N ILE A 205 -7.04 10.19 -14.81
CA ILE A 205 -8.43 10.38 -14.40
C ILE A 205 -8.84 9.15 -13.58
N TYR A 206 -9.08 9.39 -12.30
CA TYR A 206 -9.64 8.40 -11.40
C TYR A 206 -10.96 7.87 -11.96
N SER A 207 -11.02 6.56 -12.28
CA SER A 207 -12.27 5.86 -12.54
C SER A 207 -12.63 5.05 -11.30
N TRP A 208 -13.74 5.42 -10.67
CA TRP A 208 -14.24 4.71 -9.50
C TRP A 208 -14.50 3.23 -9.81
N MET A 209 -15.06 2.93 -10.99
CA MET A 209 -15.34 1.54 -11.41
C MET A 209 -14.05 0.75 -11.61
N ASN A 210 -13.08 1.30 -12.34
CA ASN A 210 -11.80 0.61 -12.58
C ASN A 210 -10.99 0.42 -11.28
N SER A 211 -11.23 1.27 -10.29
CA SER A 211 -10.57 1.19 -8.98
C SER A 211 -11.28 0.21 -8.02
N HIS A 212 -12.51 -0.24 -8.31
CA HIS A 212 -13.32 -1.04 -7.37
C HIS A 212 -14.06 -2.23 -7.99
N TRP A 213 -13.88 -2.53 -9.29
CA TRP A 213 -14.67 -3.56 -9.97
C TRP A 213 -14.56 -4.93 -9.28
N PHE A 214 -13.41 -5.27 -8.71
CA PHE A 214 -13.21 -6.54 -8.01
C PHE A 214 -14.12 -6.67 -6.78
N LEU A 215 -14.21 -5.61 -5.98
CA LEU A 215 -15.13 -5.51 -4.85
C LEU A 215 -16.59 -5.61 -5.31
N TRP A 216 -16.95 -4.92 -6.40
CA TRP A 216 -18.31 -4.97 -6.94
C TRP A 216 -18.67 -6.34 -7.49
N CYS A 217 -17.75 -7.02 -8.17
CA CYS A 217 -17.95 -8.40 -8.59
C CYS A 217 -18.23 -9.31 -7.39
N TYR A 218 -17.47 -9.17 -6.29
CA TYR A 218 -17.72 -9.92 -5.06
C TYR A 218 -19.12 -9.62 -4.47
N VAL A 219 -19.51 -8.35 -4.38
CA VAL A 219 -20.84 -7.92 -3.90
C VAL A 219 -21.96 -8.43 -4.80
N VAL A 220 -21.81 -8.35 -6.12
CA VAL A 220 -22.83 -8.78 -7.10
C VAL A 220 -22.99 -10.29 -7.07
N VAL A 221 -21.90 -11.06 -7.03
CA VAL A 221 -21.94 -12.52 -6.89
C VAL A 221 -22.66 -12.91 -5.60
N LEU A 222 -22.33 -12.26 -4.49
CA LEU A 222 -23.02 -12.47 -3.22
C LEU A 222 -24.51 -12.15 -3.31
N PHE A 223 -24.87 -10.98 -3.83
CA PHE A 223 -26.24 -10.52 -3.96
C PHE A 223 -27.08 -11.46 -4.83
N LEU A 224 -26.60 -11.82 -6.02
CA LEU A 224 -27.30 -12.72 -6.94
C LEU A 224 -27.45 -14.11 -6.32
N SER A 225 -26.39 -14.63 -5.68
CA SER A 225 -26.42 -15.95 -5.06
C SER A 225 -27.47 -16.07 -3.95
N LEU A 226 -27.71 -14.99 -3.21
CA LEU A 226 -28.68 -14.94 -2.11
C LEU A 226 -30.13 -14.63 -2.57
N SER A 227 -30.29 -13.93 -3.69
CA SER A 227 -31.59 -13.45 -4.19
C SER A 227 -32.51 -14.58 -4.65
N PHE A 228 -31.98 -15.63 -5.28
CA PHE A 228 -32.81 -16.73 -5.81
C PHE A 228 -32.86 -17.93 -4.87
N LYS A 229 -34.07 -18.50 -4.65
CA LYS A 229 -34.25 -19.66 -3.76
C LYS A 229 -33.36 -20.86 -4.16
N LYS A 230 -33.19 -21.10 -5.47
CA LYS A 230 -32.37 -22.21 -5.99
C LYS A 230 -30.87 -22.04 -5.71
N SER A 231 -30.35 -20.81 -5.75
CA SER A 231 -28.93 -20.52 -5.53
C SER A 231 -28.58 -20.22 -4.06
N ARG A 232 -29.57 -19.95 -3.21
CA ARG A 232 -29.36 -19.49 -1.83
C ARG A 232 -28.46 -20.39 -1.00
N LYS A 233 -28.59 -21.72 -1.13
CA LYS A 233 -27.71 -22.67 -0.42
C LYS A 233 -26.24 -22.48 -0.83
N LEU A 234 -25.99 -22.31 -2.13
CA LEU A 234 -24.65 -22.03 -2.66
C LEU A 234 -24.15 -20.67 -2.18
N GLY A 235 -25.00 -19.63 -2.20
CA GLY A 235 -24.66 -18.29 -1.71
C GLY A 235 -24.30 -18.26 -0.23
N SER A 236 -25.08 -18.92 0.62
CA SER A 236 -24.76 -19.08 2.04
C SER A 236 -23.45 -19.87 2.26
N GLY A 237 -23.20 -20.90 1.44
CA GLY A 237 -21.95 -21.64 1.47
C GLY A 237 -20.75 -20.80 1.03
N PHE A 238 -20.92 -19.92 0.04
CA PHE A 238 -19.90 -18.98 -0.40
C PHE A 238 -19.58 -17.93 0.67
N ILE A 239 -20.58 -17.37 1.35
CA ILE A 239 -20.37 -16.47 2.52
C ILE A 239 -19.59 -17.19 3.61
N TYR A 240 -19.97 -18.44 3.90
CA TYR A 240 -19.29 -19.23 4.91
C TYR A 240 -17.80 -19.44 4.53
N ALA A 241 -17.54 -19.88 3.30
CA ALA A 241 -16.20 -20.10 2.81
C ALA A 241 -15.38 -18.80 2.77
N SER A 242 -15.95 -17.69 2.30
CA SER A 242 -15.23 -16.42 2.21
C SER A 242 -14.87 -15.87 3.59
N GLN A 243 -15.75 -16.00 4.60
CA GLN A 243 -15.42 -15.58 5.96
C GLN A 243 -14.31 -16.41 6.58
N VAL A 244 -14.32 -17.73 6.38
CA VAL A 244 -13.28 -18.61 6.92
C VAL A 244 -11.95 -18.35 6.21
N ILE A 245 -11.94 -18.29 4.88
CA ILE A 245 -10.71 -18.11 4.09
C ILE A 245 -10.12 -16.72 4.31
N LEU A 246 -10.90 -15.66 4.13
CA LEU A 246 -10.42 -14.29 4.28
C LEU A 246 -10.12 -13.97 5.74
N GLY A 247 -10.89 -14.52 6.69
CA GLY A 247 -10.60 -14.38 8.11
C GLY A 247 -9.31 -15.07 8.54
N ALA A 248 -9.05 -16.29 8.04
CA ALA A 248 -7.79 -16.97 8.27
C ALA A 248 -6.62 -16.21 7.64
N LEU A 249 -6.80 -15.65 6.44
CA LEU A 249 -5.81 -14.80 5.79
C LEU A 249 -5.49 -13.56 6.64
N ILE A 250 -6.51 -12.85 7.13
CA ILE A 250 -6.34 -11.66 7.99
C ILE A 250 -5.61 -12.04 9.28
N LEU A 251 -5.99 -13.13 9.94
CA LEU A 251 -5.32 -13.62 11.15
C LEU A 251 -3.86 -13.99 10.86
N TYR A 252 -3.60 -14.59 9.70
CA TYR A 252 -2.24 -14.91 9.30
C TYR A 252 -1.40 -13.64 9.16
N PHE A 253 -1.91 -12.65 8.44
CA PHE A 253 -1.19 -11.39 8.26
C PHE A 253 -0.96 -10.68 9.60
N TRP A 254 -1.98 -10.60 10.45
CA TRP A 254 -1.86 -10.01 11.78
C TRP A 254 -0.79 -10.72 12.64
N PHE A 255 -0.84 -12.05 12.78
CA PHE A 255 -0.03 -12.75 13.77
C PHE A 255 1.30 -13.30 13.25
N PHE A 256 1.44 -13.58 11.95
CA PHE A 256 2.56 -14.35 11.41
C PHE A 256 3.34 -13.66 10.28
N SER A 257 2.74 -12.72 9.54
CA SER A 257 3.37 -12.15 8.33
C SER A 257 4.45 -11.11 8.55
N GLY A 258 4.75 -10.68 9.78
CA GLY A 258 5.70 -9.60 10.03
C GLY A 258 5.31 -8.22 9.49
N TYR A 259 4.14 -8.06 8.85
CA TYR A 259 3.64 -6.76 8.40
C TYR A 259 2.96 -6.00 9.55
N ASP A 260 3.65 -5.02 10.12
CA ASP A 260 3.09 -4.17 11.17
C ASP A 260 1.82 -3.43 10.73
N ILE A 261 1.75 -3.02 9.46
CA ILE A 261 0.58 -2.34 8.87
C ILE A 261 -0.72 -3.18 8.93
N THR A 262 -0.60 -4.50 9.07
CA THR A 262 -1.75 -5.44 9.10
C THR A 262 -2.21 -5.80 10.51
N LYS A 263 -1.53 -5.31 11.56
CA LYS A 263 -1.89 -5.60 12.95
C LYS A 263 -3.20 -4.91 13.35
N TRP A 264 -3.94 -5.53 14.26
CA TRP A 264 -5.25 -5.01 14.72
C TRP A 264 -6.24 -4.83 13.57
N ASN A 265 -6.22 -5.76 12.62
CA ASN A 265 -7.10 -5.73 11.47
C ASN A 265 -8.53 -6.11 11.86
N PHE A 266 -9.36 -5.08 12.01
CA PHE A 266 -10.75 -5.20 12.41
C PHE A 266 -11.62 -5.89 11.35
N ASN A 267 -11.16 -6.04 10.10
CA ASN A 267 -11.90 -6.81 9.09
C ASN A 267 -12.11 -8.27 9.48
N VAL A 268 -11.33 -8.80 10.44
CA VAL A 268 -11.59 -10.12 11.05
C VAL A 268 -12.98 -10.20 11.71
N LEU A 269 -13.58 -9.07 12.10
CA LEU A 269 -14.93 -9.02 12.63
C LEU A 269 -15.98 -9.24 11.53
N LEU A 270 -15.71 -8.82 10.30
CA LEU A 270 -16.59 -9.02 9.14
C LEU A 270 -16.35 -10.36 8.45
N PHE A 271 -15.08 -10.72 8.27
CA PHE A 271 -14.63 -12.00 7.75
C PHE A 271 -14.15 -12.85 8.93
N SER A 272 -15.11 -13.38 9.69
CA SER A 272 -14.80 -13.99 10.99
C SER A 272 -14.64 -15.50 10.88
N PRO A 273 -13.48 -16.06 11.29
CA PRO A 273 -13.31 -17.51 11.44
C PRO A 273 -14.24 -18.11 12.49
N LEU A 274 -14.84 -17.30 13.38
CA LEU A 274 -15.91 -17.72 14.29
C LEU A 274 -17.13 -18.29 13.55
N THR A 275 -17.24 -18.04 12.24
CA THR A 275 -18.24 -18.68 11.39
C THR A 275 -18.14 -20.20 11.42
N LEU A 276 -16.96 -20.77 11.71
CA LEU A 276 -16.79 -22.21 11.96
C LEU A 276 -17.68 -22.75 13.08
N LEU A 277 -17.99 -21.92 14.10
CA LEU A 277 -18.85 -22.31 15.21
C LEU A 277 -20.28 -22.68 14.76
N LEU A 278 -20.73 -22.13 13.64
CA LEU A 278 -22.03 -22.46 13.06
C LEU A 278 -22.14 -23.89 12.53
N LEU A 279 -21.02 -24.63 12.38
CA LEU A 279 -21.08 -26.07 12.11
C LEU A 279 -21.60 -26.87 13.29
N PHE A 280 -21.34 -26.37 14.51
CA PHE A 280 -21.70 -27.06 15.75
C PHE A 280 -23.07 -26.63 16.28
N SER A 281 -23.39 -25.34 16.21
CA SER A 281 -24.70 -24.85 16.66
C SER A 281 -25.08 -23.50 16.08
N ASN A 282 -26.38 -23.34 15.77
CA ASN A 282 -26.93 -22.04 15.37
C ASN A 282 -26.98 -21.02 16.49
N GLN A 283 -26.81 -21.44 17.75
CA GLN A 283 -26.82 -20.51 18.88
C GLN A 283 -25.72 -19.45 18.75
N PHE A 284 -24.64 -19.73 18.02
CA PHE A 284 -23.54 -18.77 17.82
C PHE A 284 -23.85 -17.69 16.77
N LYS A 285 -25.03 -17.70 16.12
CA LYS A 285 -25.42 -16.66 15.17
C LYS A 285 -25.40 -15.25 15.78
N TRP A 286 -25.75 -15.11 17.05
CA TRP A 286 -25.74 -13.80 17.71
C TRP A 286 -24.32 -13.23 17.87
N LEU A 287 -23.29 -14.08 18.05
CA LEU A 287 -21.89 -13.65 18.12
C LEU A 287 -21.45 -13.03 16.79
N LEU A 288 -21.80 -13.65 15.67
CA LEU A 288 -21.49 -13.12 14.34
C LEU A 288 -22.23 -11.82 14.06
N MET A 289 -23.50 -11.72 14.48
CA MET A 289 -24.26 -10.46 14.38
C MET A 289 -23.59 -9.34 15.19
N ALA A 290 -23.18 -9.63 16.43
CA ALA A 290 -22.46 -8.68 17.28
C ALA A 290 -21.11 -8.30 16.66
N SER A 291 -20.39 -9.27 16.08
CA SER A 291 -19.14 -9.05 15.35
C SER A 291 -19.31 -8.09 14.18
N TYR A 292 -20.32 -8.29 13.32
CA TYR A 292 -20.58 -7.40 12.19
C TYR A 292 -21.02 -6.00 12.65
N LEU A 293 -21.79 -5.89 13.74
CA LEU A 293 -22.14 -4.59 14.31
C LEU A 293 -20.91 -3.86 14.84
N GLY A 294 -20.02 -4.56 15.55
CA GLY A 294 -18.73 -4.02 15.99
C GLY A 294 -17.88 -3.56 14.80
N TRP A 295 -17.84 -4.35 13.73
CA TRP A 295 -17.16 -3.97 12.49
C TRP A 295 -17.72 -2.68 11.90
N VAL A 296 -19.07 -2.54 11.81
CA VAL A 296 -19.71 -1.33 11.27
C VAL A 296 -19.32 -0.10 12.09
N VAL A 297 -19.30 -0.18 13.43
CA VAL A 297 -18.91 0.94 14.29
C VAL A 297 -17.46 1.36 14.00
N VAL A 298 -16.53 0.41 13.97
CA VAL A 298 -15.11 0.70 13.69
C VAL A 298 -14.92 1.24 12.27
N ALA A 299 -15.61 0.67 11.29
CA ALA A 299 -15.54 1.11 9.90
C ALA A 299 -16.08 2.54 9.71
N ILE A 300 -17.10 2.97 10.47
CA ILE A 300 -17.55 4.38 10.50
C ILE A 300 -16.47 5.28 11.09
N MET A 301 -15.88 4.89 12.23
CA MET A 301 -14.83 5.67 12.90
C MET A 301 -13.61 5.90 12.01
N LEU A 302 -13.21 4.87 11.25
CA LEU A 302 -12.05 4.90 10.36
C LEU A 302 -12.39 5.37 8.94
N GLN A 303 -13.65 5.72 8.67
CA GLN A 303 -14.15 6.04 7.32
C GLN A 303 -13.88 4.92 6.28
N ALA A 304 -13.78 3.68 6.74
CA ALA A 304 -13.52 2.48 5.93
C ALA A 304 -14.83 1.81 5.46
N TRP A 305 -15.72 2.57 4.82
CA TRP A 305 -17.08 2.15 4.48
C TRP A 305 -17.20 1.17 3.29
N TYR A 306 -16.09 0.76 2.68
CA TYR A 306 -16.05 -0.02 1.44
C TYR A 306 -16.75 -1.38 1.54
N PHE A 307 -16.70 -2.04 2.69
CA PHE A 307 -17.34 -3.35 2.87
C PHE A 307 -18.76 -3.28 3.46
N PHE A 308 -19.39 -2.10 3.57
CA PHE A 308 -20.78 -1.99 4.05
C PHE A 308 -21.77 -2.87 3.27
N PRO A 309 -21.73 -2.93 1.91
CA PRO A 309 -22.59 -3.84 1.16
C PRO A 309 -22.38 -5.31 1.56
N ILE A 310 -21.13 -5.70 1.84
CA ILE A 310 -20.80 -7.07 2.25
C ILE A 310 -21.35 -7.35 3.65
N ALA A 311 -21.22 -6.42 4.60
CA ALA A 311 -21.79 -6.57 5.95
C ALA A 311 -23.31 -6.78 5.91
N LEU A 312 -24.03 -6.04 5.07
CA LEU A 312 -25.47 -6.23 4.87
C LEU A 312 -25.80 -7.60 4.27
N LEU A 313 -25.03 -8.05 3.27
CA LEU A 313 -25.20 -9.35 2.65
C LEU A 313 -24.86 -10.50 3.60
N HIS A 314 -23.85 -10.35 4.46
CA HIS A 314 -23.53 -11.31 5.51
C HIS A 314 -24.66 -11.40 6.54
N LEU A 315 -25.21 -10.27 7.00
CA LEU A 315 -26.38 -10.24 7.89
C LEU A 315 -27.60 -10.92 7.26
N TYR A 316 -27.87 -10.65 5.98
CA TYR A 316 -28.94 -11.30 5.24
C TYR A 316 -28.69 -12.81 5.10
N GLY A 317 -27.48 -13.20 4.72
CA GLY A 317 -27.06 -14.60 4.56
C GLY A 317 -27.19 -15.42 5.84
N LEU A 318 -26.83 -14.85 7.00
CA LEU A 318 -26.98 -15.51 8.31
C LEU A 318 -28.43 -15.90 8.63
N LYS A 319 -29.40 -15.05 8.25
CA LYS A 319 -30.83 -15.34 8.42
C LYS A 319 -31.30 -16.50 7.54
N GLN A 320 -30.61 -16.73 6.42
CA GLN A 320 -30.96 -17.76 5.45
C GLN A 320 -30.25 -19.10 5.68
N MET A 321 -29.22 -19.14 6.54
CA MET A 321 -28.47 -20.37 6.81
C MET A 321 -29.38 -21.44 7.46
N PRO A 322 -29.37 -22.68 6.94
CA PRO A 322 -30.17 -23.77 7.46
C PRO A 322 -29.83 -24.01 8.93
N LYS A 323 -30.83 -24.42 9.72
CA LYS A 323 -30.56 -24.82 11.09
C LYS A 323 -29.75 -26.12 11.06
N VAL A 324 -28.57 -26.12 11.68
CA VAL A 324 -27.94 -27.36 12.16
C VAL A 324 -29.01 -28.16 12.91
N SER A 325 -29.30 -29.37 12.46
CA SER A 325 -30.17 -30.32 13.16
C SER A 325 -29.48 -30.72 14.46
N ASN A 326 -30.14 -30.49 15.59
CA ASN A 326 -29.68 -30.95 16.90
C ASN A 326 -29.57 -32.47 16.96
#